data_AF-X6LSW6-F1
#
_entry.id   AF-X6LSW6-F1
#
_cell.length_a   1.000
_cell.length_b   1.000
_cell.length_c   1.000
_cell.angle_alpha   90.00
_cell.angle_beta   90.00
_cell.angle_gamma   90.00
#
_symmetry.space_group_name_H-M   'P 1'
#
loop_
_entity.id
_entity.type
_entity.pdbx_description
1 polymer ?
#
loop_
_entity_poly.entity_id
_entity_poly.type
_entity_poly.pdbx_seq_one_letter_code
_entity_poly.pdbx_strand_id
1 'polypeptide(L)'
;ELLDLFRPLCRPEEIVKMKIEEDIRFLSLGTIVETQQKNCKNQMVMVITNDMEHNIPMEWIHCTKKISSFKKIDQFEKTVKEFFNNKISEDVLILQYRYTPSSEYQLEQIIHILQLEHHLFYNDPKNNEEHKIVILLIHNNKRSPFYLIFRQKWKIVYVDYLLSMGTISLQKDLKKSVTNVVDRLLEQVKNYIYNLSKCARGAFGRLHFLHSVDSLKEKQYLSLFEQKEFHRYVEILRRRLQILLSNVADYRSVEDILNKLEKSGKKKMEGSFFERYQSIIDTLLTLTFVNVLFTIYQNGGFVVLFIYFFIVSIKYVESVDRKDEIEYQWYKKLFERALENEELVKMRSVNIDANHLLLAAINPQLYSIRTCLQCSFPFSYSIHSWCQRQLSTNSEAPNNDLILHATELEQISIGNDNLTNWEVDYFLKVIHEYAMDLVRFEFSWRLHTPDQQIMLRNVIVSMALLLCGKLTIATIEVTIHHFHHIIFHYAHLISICSKFAHVKDVPENRPGQWLVQMTLSLWKSISFRKICTTSESILFFPTS
;
A
#
# COMPACT_ATOMS: atom_id res chain seq x y z
N GLU A 1 -7.44 -40.81 18.72
CA GLU A 1 -8.30 -40.78 19.92
C GLU A 1 -7.79 -39.85 21.02
N LEU A 2 -6.73 -40.17 21.79
CA LEU A 2 -6.23 -39.28 22.86
C LEU A 2 -5.68 -37.94 22.34
N LEU A 3 -4.94 -37.96 21.24
CA LEU A 3 -4.43 -36.74 20.59
C LEU A 3 -5.55 -35.78 20.15
N ASP A 4 -6.70 -36.32 19.72
CA ASP A 4 -7.83 -35.51 19.26
C ASP A 4 -8.50 -34.74 20.41
N LEU A 5 -8.36 -35.24 21.65
CA LEU A 5 -8.81 -34.56 22.87
C LEU A 5 -7.92 -33.37 23.23
N PHE A 6 -6.60 -33.49 23.05
CA PHE A 6 -5.62 -32.48 23.47
C PHE A 6 -5.29 -31.47 22.37
N ARG A 7 -5.41 -31.83 21.09
CA ARG A 7 -5.14 -30.93 19.95
C ARG A 7 -5.84 -29.57 20.06
N PRO A 8 -7.14 -29.47 20.41
CA PRO A 8 -7.82 -28.19 20.56
C PRO A 8 -7.29 -27.32 21.70
N LEU A 9 -6.49 -27.87 22.62
CA LEU A 9 -5.92 -27.18 23.79
C LEU A 9 -4.48 -26.71 23.56
N CYS A 10 -3.84 -27.22 22.51
CA CYS A 10 -2.46 -26.90 22.21
C CYS A 10 -2.33 -25.47 21.67
N ARG A 11 -1.28 -24.78 22.14
CA ARG A 11 -0.94 -23.45 21.62
C ARG A 11 -0.38 -23.56 20.20
N PRO A 12 -0.71 -22.62 19.30
CA PRO A 12 -0.17 -22.61 17.94
C PRO A 12 1.37 -22.65 17.91
N GLU A 13 2.05 -21.92 18.79
CA GLU A 13 3.53 -21.94 18.86
C GLU A 13 4.09 -23.34 19.04
N GLU A 14 3.47 -24.13 19.90
CA GLU A 14 3.96 -25.47 20.24
C GLU A 14 3.62 -26.47 19.14
N ILE A 15 2.44 -26.35 18.52
CA ILE A 15 2.06 -27.16 17.36
C ILE A 15 3.03 -26.95 16.19
N VAL A 16 3.38 -25.69 15.92
CA VAL A 16 4.32 -25.33 14.84
C VAL A 16 5.71 -25.91 15.13
N LYS A 17 6.22 -25.79 16.36
CA LYS A 17 7.51 -26.38 16.76
C LYS A 17 7.57 -27.91 16.63
N MET A 18 6.44 -28.60 16.83
CA MET A 18 6.36 -30.05 16.73
C MET A 18 6.44 -30.57 15.28
N LYS A 19 6.47 -29.69 14.26
CA LYS A 19 6.57 -30.04 12.83
C LYS A 19 5.52 -31.05 12.36
N ILE A 20 4.32 -31.00 12.92
CA ILE A 20 3.22 -31.90 12.55
C ILE A 20 2.89 -31.76 11.06
N GLU A 21 2.81 -32.87 10.33
CA GLU A 21 2.48 -32.86 8.89
C GLU A 21 0.98 -32.74 8.63
N GLU A 22 0.12 -33.09 9.58
CA GLU A 22 -1.34 -32.93 9.43
C GLU A 22 -1.78 -31.45 9.36
N ASP A 23 -2.81 -31.16 8.57
CA ASP A 23 -3.41 -29.83 8.51
C ASP A 23 -4.30 -29.56 9.73
N ILE A 24 -3.71 -28.92 10.74
CA ILE A 24 -4.41 -28.52 11.95
C ILE A 24 -5.11 -27.17 11.72
N ARG A 25 -6.40 -27.11 12.05
CA ARG A 25 -7.19 -25.88 12.05
C ARG A 25 -7.24 -25.27 13.44
N PHE A 26 -6.81 -24.03 13.55
CA PHE A 26 -6.93 -23.22 14.75
C PHE A 26 -8.28 -22.51 14.74
N LEU A 27 -9.05 -22.71 15.81
CA LEU A 27 -10.43 -22.22 15.90
C LEU A 27 -10.48 -20.74 16.26
N SER A 28 -11.40 -20.01 15.64
CA SER A 28 -11.81 -18.66 16.06
C SER A 28 -13.00 -18.73 17.02
N LEU A 29 -13.26 -17.63 17.75
CA LEU A 29 -14.44 -17.53 18.61
C LEU A 29 -15.74 -17.69 17.81
N GLY A 30 -15.84 -17.07 16.63
CA GLY A 30 -17.01 -17.18 15.75
C GLY A 30 -17.28 -18.63 15.34
N THR A 31 -16.26 -19.35 14.85
CA THR A 31 -16.41 -20.76 14.47
C THR A 31 -16.78 -21.65 15.66
N ILE A 32 -16.30 -21.33 16.87
CA ILE A 32 -16.69 -22.04 18.09
C ILE A 32 -18.18 -21.86 18.37
N VAL A 33 -18.70 -20.63 18.31
CA VAL A 33 -20.13 -20.35 18.52
C VAL A 33 -20.97 -21.12 17.51
N GLU A 34 -20.65 -21.02 16.21
CA GLU A 34 -21.38 -21.71 15.13
C GLU A 34 -21.36 -23.24 15.29
N THR A 35 -20.20 -23.81 15.62
CA THR A 35 -20.08 -25.26 15.81
C THR A 35 -20.83 -25.72 17.06
N GLN A 36 -20.87 -24.86 18.08
CA GLN A 36 -21.50 -25.18 19.36
C GLN A 36 -23.03 -25.08 19.33
N GLN A 37 -23.61 -24.26 18.45
CA GLN A 37 -25.06 -24.21 18.26
C GLN A 37 -25.68 -25.60 18.09
N LYS A 38 -25.02 -26.49 17.34
CA LYS A 38 -25.50 -27.86 17.10
C LYS A 38 -25.45 -28.79 18.32
N ASN A 39 -24.64 -28.46 19.33
CA ASN A 39 -24.35 -29.31 20.49
C ASN A 39 -24.66 -28.63 21.85
N CYS A 40 -25.37 -27.50 21.83
CA CYS A 40 -25.64 -26.66 23.01
C CYS A 40 -26.30 -27.39 24.17
N LYS A 41 -27.17 -28.38 23.90
CA LYS A 41 -27.85 -29.20 24.93
C LYS A 41 -26.91 -30.13 25.70
N ASN A 42 -25.87 -30.62 25.02
CA ASN A 42 -25.03 -31.69 25.55
C ASN A 42 -23.89 -31.12 26.39
N GLN A 43 -23.35 -29.96 25.98
CA GLN A 43 -22.16 -29.38 26.59
C GLN A 43 -22.16 -27.85 26.50
N MET A 44 -21.44 -27.23 27.43
CA MET A 44 -21.02 -25.82 27.39
C MET A 44 -19.57 -25.73 26.88
N VAL A 45 -19.11 -24.52 26.57
CA VAL A 45 -17.75 -24.33 26.05
C VAL A 45 -16.92 -23.49 27.00
N MET A 46 -15.72 -23.97 27.29
CA MET A 46 -14.68 -23.23 27.99
C MET A 46 -13.58 -22.87 26.99
N VAL A 47 -13.40 -21.57 26.75
CA VAL A 47 -12.38 -21.03 25.86
C VAL A 47 -11.23 -20.52 26.72
N ILE A 48 -10.05 -21.11 26.58
CA ILE A 48 -8.82 -20.64 27.23
C ILE A 48 -8.07 -19.77 26.24
N THR A 49 -7.61 -18.61 26.68
CA THR A 49 -6.86 -17.68 25.82
C THR A 49 -5.79 -16.94 26.59
N ASN A 50 -4.70 -16.57 25.92
CA ASN A 50 -3.70 -15.64 26.44
C ASN A 50 -3.90 -14.22 25.87
N ASP A 51 -4.97 -14.00 25.11
CA ASP A 51 -5.28 -12.73 24.49
C ASP A 51 -5.87 -11.72 25.49
N MET A 52 -5.90 -10.46 25.11
CA MET A 52 -6.36 -9.36 25.95
C MET A 52 -7.88 -9.40 26.15
N GLU A 53 -8.35 -9.04 27.35
CA GLU A 53 -9.79 -9.00 27.68
C GLU A 53 -10.63 -8.12 26.77
N HIS A 54 -10.04 -7.08 26.16
CA HIS A 54 -10.74 -6.16 25.28
C HIS A 54 -10.80 -6.62 23.82
N ASN A 55 -10.13 -7.73 23.47
CA ASN A 55 -10.07 -8.27 22.12
C ASN A 55 -11.31 -9.12 21.78
N ILE A 56 -12.51 -8.65 22.16
CA ILE A 56 -13.78 -9.30 21.81
C ILE A 56 -14.31 -8.69 20.50
N PRO A 57 -14.64 -9.49 19.48
CA PRO A 57 -15.21 -8.97 18.25
C PRO A 57 -16.49 -8.18 18.51
N MET A 58 -16.70 -7.08 17.78
CA MET A 58 -17.88 -6.20 17.95
C MET A 58 -19.20 -6.96 17.93
N GLU A 59 -19.29 -7.99 17.09
CA GLU A 59 -20.45 -8.88 16.96
C GLU A 59 -20.82 -9.58 18.28
N TRP A 60 -19.87 -9.81 19.18
CA TRP A 60 -20.09 -10.54 20.44
C TRP A 60 -20.08 -9.64 21.68
N ILE A 61 -19.85 -8.33 21.53
CA ILE A 61 -19.75 -7.42 22.69
C ILE A 61 -21.06 -7.37 23.47
N HIS A 62 -22.20 -7.33 22.77
CA HIS A 62 -23.54 -7.24 23.38
C HIS A 62 -23.87 -8.45 24.29
N CYS A 63 -23.39 -9.65 23.92
CA CYS A 63 -23.59 -10.89 24.67
C CYS A 63 -22.50 -11.20 25.69
N THR A 64 -21.50 -10.33 25.82
CA THR A 64 -20.34 -10.55 26.69
C THR A 64 -20.50 -9.84 28.03
N LYS A 65 -20.37 -10.59 29.13
CA LYS A 65 -20.37 -10.06 30.50
C LYS A 65 -19.07 -10.41 31.23
N LYS A 66 -18.47 -9.41 31.87
CA LYS A 66 -17.30 -9.63 32.75
C LYS A 66 -17.75 -10.16 34.10
N ILE A 67 -17.21 -11.30 34.52
CA ILE A 67 -17.54 -11.88 35.83
C ILE A 67 -17.13 -10.95 36.97
N SER A 68 -16.03 -10.19 36.81
CA SER A 68 -15.59 -9.20 37.80
C SER A 68 -16.58 -8.04 38.00
N SER A 69 -17.58 -7.88 37.14
CA SER A 69 -18.63 -6.86 37.30
C SER A 69 -19.67 -7.23 38.36
N PHE A 70 -19.81 -8.52 38.70
CA PHE A 70 -20.74 -8.99 39.72
C PHE A 70 -20.09 -8.84 41.10
N LYS A 71 -20.72 -8.06 41.98
CA LYS A 71 -20.21 -7.83 43.35
C LYS A 71 -20.51 -9.00 44.28
N LYS A 72 -21.55 -9.78 43.99
CA LYS A 72 -22.01 -10.93 44.78
C LYS A 72 -22.32 -12.12 43.88
N ILE A 73 -22.11 -13.33 44.38
CA ILE A 73 -22.39 -14.57 43.64
C ILE A 73 -23.88 -14.70 43.30
N ASP A 74 -24.78 -14.28 44.19
CA ASP A 74 -26.22 -14.31 43.95
C ASP A 74 -26.65 -13.44 42.76
N GLN A 75 -25.93 -12.34 42.49
CA GLN A 75 -26.18 -11.49 41.33
C GLN A 75 -25.79 -12.20 40.03
N PHE A 76 -24.66 -12.92 40.06
CA PHE A 76 -24.21 -13.75 38.95
C PHE A 76 -25.21 -14.87 38.67
N GLU A 77 -25.59 -15.64 39.69
CA GLU A 77 -26.57 -16.72 39.59
C GLU A 77 -27.91 -16.23 39.04
N LYS A 78 -28.43 -15.11 39.56
CA LYS A 78 -29.67 -14.49 39.05
C LYS A 78 -29.56 -14.13 37.56
N THR A 79 -28.42 -13.59 37.14
CA THR A 79 -28.19 -13.22 35.73
C THR A 79 -28.15 -14.44 34.82
N VAL A 80 -27.55 -15.55 35.27
CA VAL A 80 -27.52 -16.81 34.52
C VAL A 80 -28.93 -17.41 34.43
N LYS A 81 -29.68 -17.41 35.54
CA LYS A 81 -31.10 -17.83 35.56
C LYS A 81 -31.95 -17.02 34.60
N GLU A 82 -31.79 -15.70 34.59
CA GLU A 82 -32.52 -14.81 33.68
C GLU A 82 -32.18 -15.12 32.21
N PHE A 83 -30.91 -15.38 31.88
CA PHE A 83 -30.53 -15.78 30.53
C PHE A 83 -31.24 -17.06 30.09
N PHE A 84 -31.31 -18.10 30.93
CA PHE A 84 -32.02 -19.34 30.58
C PHE A 84 -33.54 -19.18 30.57
N ASN A 85 -34.13 -18.35 31.43
CA ASN A 85 -35.59 -18.21 31.54
C ASN A 85 -36.20 -17.22 30.53
N ASN A 86 -35.43 -16.28 29.99
CA ASN A 86 -35.96 -15.23 29.12
C ASN A 86 -36.07 -15.70 27.67
N LYS A 87 -37.25 -15.57 27.05
CA LYS A 87 -37.48 -15.90 25.62
C LYS A 87 -37.00 -14.82 24.65
N ILE A 88 -36.71 -13.62 25.15
CA ILE A 88 -36.34 -12.45 24.35
C ILE A 88 -34.81 -12.21 24.38
N SER A 89 -34.08 -12.88 25.28
CA SER A 89 -32.63 -12.70 25.38
C SER A 89 -31.89 -13.32 24.20
N GLU A 90 -30.69 -12.81 23.94
CA GLU A 90 -29.71 -13.41 23.02
C GLU A 90 -29.52 -14.91 23.31
N ASP A 91 -29.34 -15.71 22.27
CA ASP A 91 -29.12 -17.16 22.38
C ASP A 91 -27.72 -17.53 22.89
N VAL A 92 -26.83 -16.54 23.03
CA VAL A 92 -25.43 -16.74 23.42
C VAL A 92 -25.15 -15.90 24.66
N LEU A 93 -24.49 -16.51 25.65
CA LEU A 93 -23.94 -15.82 26.82
C LEU A 93 -22.44 -16.08 26.88
N ILE A 94 -21.65 -15.02 26.76
CA ILE A 94 -20.19 -15.07 26.90
C ILE A 94 -19.81 -14.48 28.25
N LEU A 95 -19.12 -15.27 29.08
CA LEU A 95 -18.67 -14.85 30.40
C LEU A 95 -17.15 -14.74 30.42
N GLN A 96 -16.63 -13.53 30.60
CA GLN A 96 -15.19 -13.31 30.69
C GLN A 96 -14.70 -13.46 32.13
N TYR A 97 -13.69 -14.29 32.31
CA TYR A 97 -13.03 -14.55 33.57
C TYR A 97 -11.52 -14.37 33.44
N ARG A 98 -10.91 -13.56 34.30
CA ARG A 98 -9.46 -13.46 34.40
C ARG A 98 -8.97 -14.43 35.45
N TYR A 99 -8.23 -15.45 35.03
CA TYR A 99 -7.73 -16.45 35.96
C TYR A 99 -6.55 -15.92 36.77
N THR A 100 -6.63 -16.13 38.08
CA THR A 100 -5.50 -16.02 39.01
C THR A 100 -5.48 -17.26 39.89
N PRO A 101 -4.32 -17.76 40.34
CA PRO A 101 -4.27 -18.92 41.23
C PRO A 101 -5.09 -18.72 42.52
N SER A 102 -5.15 -17.50 43.03
CA SER A 102 -5.95 -17.13 44.21
C SER A 102 -7.46 -17.18 43.99
N SER A 103 -7.93 -17.26 42.74
CA SER A 103 -9.35 -17.20 42.39
C SER A 103 -9.93 -18.55 41.96
N GLU A 104 -9.18 -19.65 42.15
CA GLU A 104 -9.59 -21.01 41.79
C GLU A 104 -10.96 -21.41 42.38
N TYR A 105 -11.17 -21.15 43.68
CA TYR A 105 -12.44 -21.47 44.34
C TYR A 105 -13.63 -20.69 43.73
N GLN A 106 -13.41 -19.43 43.36
CA GLN A 106 -14.44 -18.62 42.70
C GLN A 106 -14.78 -19.18 41.32
N LEU A 107 -13.78 -19.60 40.55
CA LEU A 107 -13.99 -20.23 39.25
C LEU A 107 -14.78 -21.53 39.38
N GLU A 108 -14.45 -22.35 40.38
CA GLU A 108 -15.19 -23.58 40.67
C GLU A 108 -16.66 -23.29 41.00
N GLN A 109 -16.95 -22.28 41.83
CA GLN A 109 -18.33 -21.87 42.09
C GLN A 109 -19.08 -21.43 40.82
N ILE A 110 -18.42 -20.64 39.97
CA ILE A 110 -18.98 -20.20 38.68
C ILE A 110 -19.31 -21.41 37.79
N ILE A 111 -18.38 -22.35 37.66
CA ILE A 111 -18.57 -23.57 36.87
C ILE A 111 -19.75 -24.38 37.39
N HIS A 112 -19.88 -24.55 38.71
CA HIS A 112 -20.98 -25.29 39.32
C HIS A 112 -22.34 -24.63 39.05
N ILE A 113 -22.44 -23.31 39.22
CA ILE A 113 -23.67 -22.55 38.93
C ILE A 113 -24.07 -22.73 37.46
N LEU A 114 -23.13 -22.56 36.54
CA LEU A 114 -23.41 -22.70 35.10
C LEU A 114 -23.87 -24.13 34.76
N GLN A 115 -23.24 -25.14 35.34
CA GLN A 115 -23.63 -26.55 35.12
C GLN A 115 -25.02 -26.86 35.67
N LEU A 116 -25.35 -26.35 36.86
CA LEU A 116 -26.65 -26.54 37.47
C LEU A 116 -27.75 -25.92 36.61
N GLU A 117 -27.61 -24.65 36.25
CA GLU A 117 -28.63 -23.93 35.47
C GLU A 117 -28.79 -24.50 34.05
N HIS A 118 -27.68 -24.86 33.40
CA HIS A 118 -27.71 -25.53 32.09
C HIS A 118 -28.46 -26.87 32.15
N HIS A 119 -28.22 -27.65 33.20
CA HIS A 119 -28.91 -28.92 33.40
C HIS A 119 -30.40 -28.73 33.69
N LEU A 120 -30.76 -27.80 34.58
CA LEU A 120 -32.15 -27.49 34.89
C LEU A 120 -32.93 -27.05 33.65
N PHE A 121 -32.32 -26.20 32.82
CA PHE A 121 -32.95 -25.70 31.60
C PHE A 121 -33.21 -26.81 30.56
N TYR A 122 -32.21 -27.65 30.26
CA TYR A 122 -32.32 -28.69 29.23
C TYR A 122 -32.97 -30.00 29.71
N ASN A 123 -33.21 -30.16 31.00
CA ASN A 123 -34.02 -31.26 31.51
C ASN A 123 -35.52 -31.08 31.22
N ASP A 124 -36.00 -29.84 30.99
CA ASP A 124 -37.37 -29.60 30.57
C ASP A 124 -37.53 -29.93 29.07
N PRO A 125 -38.36 -30.92 28.70
CA PRO A 125 -38.57 -31.30 27.31
C PRO A 125 -39.01 -30.15 26.40
N LYS A 126 -39.65 -29.11 26.96
CA LYS A 126 -40.14 -27.93 26.21
C LYS A 126 -38.99 -27.07 25.67
N ASN A 127 -37.82 -27.12 26.31
CA ASN A 127 -36.66 -26.30 25.95
C ASN A 127 -35.72 -27.01 24.97
N ASN A 128 -36.08 -28.21 24.50
CA ASN A 128 -35.30 -28.96 23.53
C ASN A 128 -35.20 -28.26 22.17
N GLU A 129 -36.03 -27.29 21.84
CA GLU A 129 -35.88 -26.56 20.57
C GLU A 129 -35.07 -25.26 20.74
N GLU A 130 -34.75 -24.86 21.97
CA GLU A 130 -33.98 -23.66 22.27
C GLU A 130 -32.46 -23.90 22.21
N HIS A 131 -31.73 -22.97 21.58
CA HIS A 131 -30.30 -23.10 21.30
C HIS A 131 -29.47 -22.15 22.17
N LYS A 132 -29.66 -22.21 23.49
CA LYS A 132 -28.92 -21.38 24.44
C LYS A 132 -27.50 -21.87 24.69
N ILE A 133 -26.52 -21.01 24.43
CA ILE A 133 -25.10 -21.34 24.51
C ILE A 133 -24.44 -20.54 25.62
N VAL A 134 -23.69 -21.24 26.46
CA VAL A 134 -22.81 -20.61 27.44
C VAL A 134 -21.36 -20.84 27.03
N ILE A 135 -20.62 -19.73 26.89
CA ILE A 135 -19.18 -19.72 26.65
C ILE A 135 -18.50 -19.06 27.85
N LEU A 136 -17.64 -19.82 28.55
CA LEU A 136 -16.79 -19.30 29.59
C LEU A 136 -15.41 -18.99 29.00
N LEU A 137 -15.08 -17.71 28.90
CA LEU A 137 -13.87 -17.18 28.29
C LEU A 137 -12.83 -16.89 29.38
N ILE A 138 -11.84 -17.76 29.50
CA ILE A 138 -10.80 -17.73 30.54
C ILE A 138 -9.55 -17.05 29.97
N HIS A 139 -9.33 -15.81 30.39
CA HIS A 139 -8.09 -15.07 30.14
C HIS A 139 -7.02 -15.56 31.10
N ASN A 140 -6.02 -16.24 30.56
CA ASN A 140 -4.88 -16.75 31.29
C ASN A 140 -3.65 -15.85 31.08
N ASN A 141 -2.82 -15.73 32.12
CA ASN A 141 -1.54 -15.07 32.00
C ASN A 141 -0.46 -16.12 31.69
N LYS A 142 0.46 -15.80 30.77
CA LYS A 142 1.60 -16.69 30.40
C LYS A 142 2.42 -17.14 31.62
N ARG A 143 2.39 -16.41 32.74
CA ARG A 143 3.15 -16.69 33.97
C ARG A 143 2.47 -17.65 34.94
N SER A 144 1.16 -17.85 34.86
CA SER A 144 0.40 -18.68 35.81
C SER A 144 -0.40 -19.72 35.02
N PRO A 145 0.02 -20.99 34.95
CA PRO A 145 -0.68 -21.99 34.16
C PRO A 145 -2.08 -22.23 34.73
N PHE A 146 -3.06 -22.35 33.83
CA PHE A 146 -4.42 -22.76 34.15
C PHE A 146 -4.45 -24.28 34.30
N TYR A 147 -4.99 -24.78 35.40
CA TYR A 147 -5.18 -26.22 35.57
C TYR A 147 -6.33 -26.70 34.67
N LEU A 148 -6.03 -27.63 33.76
CA LEU A 148 -7.03 -28.24 32.89
C LEU A 148 -7.93 -29.17 33.71
N ILE A 149 -9.20 -28.79 33.87
CA ILE A 149 -10.20 -29.60 34.57
C ILE A 149 -11.13 -30.20 33.54
N PHE A 150 -10.86 -31.43 33.10
CA PHE A 150 -11.73 -32.15 32.18
C PHE A 150 -13.05 -32.51 32.87
N ARG A 151 -14.16 -32.03 32.32
CA ARG A 151 -15.52 -32.29 32.82
C ARG A 151 -16.40 -32.70 31.66
N GLN A 152 -17.24 -33.72 31.85
CA GLN A 152 -18.10 -34.27 30.79
C GLN A 152 -19.03 -33.24 30.12
N LYS A 153 -19.42 -32.20 30.86
CA LYS A 153 -20.31 -31.12 30.38
C LYS A 153 -19.58 -29.95 29.71
N TRP A 154 -18.26 -29.97 29.64
CA TRP A 154 -17.46 -28.87 29.11
C TRP A 154 -16.59 -29.32 27.94
N LYS A 155 -16.78 -28.67 26.79
CA LYS A 155 -15.81 -28.70 25.70
C LYS A 155 -14.78 -27.62 25.96
N ILE A 156 -13.52 -28.00 26.15
CA ILE A 156 -12.43 -27.07 26.41
C ILE A 156 -11.66 -26.86 25.11
N VAL A 157 -11.42 -25.60 24.75
CA VAL A 157 -10.67 -25.22 23.55
C VAL A 157 -9.74 -24.05 23.86
N TYR A 158 -8.57 -24.02 23.23
CA TYR A 158 -7.66 -22.88 23.25
C TYR A 158 -7.91 -22.01 22.02
N VAL A 159 -8.06 -20.71 22.24
CA VAL A 159 -8.13 -19.70 21.18
C VAL A 159 -7.01 -18.70 21.41
N ASP A 160 -6.14 -18.57 20.42
CA ASP A 160 -4.95 -17.74 20.54
C ASP A 160 -5.25 -16.25 20.36
N TYR A 161 -6.10 -15.90 19.39
CA TYR A 161 -6.46 -14.53 19.06
C TYR A 161 -7.98 -14.41 18.88
N LEU A 162 -8.64 -13.68 19.78
CA LEU A 162 -10.10 -13.62 19.87
C LEU A 162 -10.73 -12.76 18.79
N LEU A 163 -10.03 -11.73 18.31
CA LEU A 163 -10.49 -10.87 17.21
C LEU A 163 -10.43 -11.56 15.84
N SER A 164 -9.80 -12.73 15.72
CA SER A 164 -9.83 -13.48 14.48
C SER A 164 -11.24 -13.96 14.19
N MET A 165 -11.75 -13.66 12.99
CA MET A 165 -13.06 -14.15 12.55
C MET A 165 -12.94 -15.50 11.81
N GLY A 166 -11.81 -15.74 11.15
CA GLY A 166 -11.55 -16.96 10.38
C GLY A 166 -10.72 -18.00 11.13
N THR A 167 -10.92 -19.28 10.79
CA THR A 167 -10.00 -20.34 11.19
C THR A 167 -8.71 -20.25 10.40
N ILE A 168 -7.57 -20.35 11.07
CA ILE A 168 -6.24 -20.38 10.44
C ILE A 168 -5.82 -21.85 10.33
N SER A 169 -5.24 -22.24 9.20
CA SER A 169 -4.78 -23.59 8.91
C SER A 169 -3.26 -23.67 8.90
N LEU A 170 -2.71 -24.69 9.57
CA LEU A 170 -1.27 -24.93 9.64
C LEU A 170 -0.67 -25.14 8.25
N GLN A 171 -1.26 -26.01 7.42
CA GLN A 171 -0.72 -26.26 6.09
C GLN A 171 -1.03 -25.13 5.12
N LYS A 172 -2.26 -24.60 5.14
CA LYS A 172 -2.70 -23.66 4.11
C LYS A 172 -2.20 -22.24 4.35
N ASP A 173 -1.96 -21.85 5.59
CA ASP A 173 -1.68 -20.45 5.94
C ASP A 173 -0.28 -20.26 6.56
N LEU A 174 0.18 -21.19 7.40
CA LEU A 174 1.50 -21.05 8.07
C LEU A 174 2.66 -21.65 7.27
N LYS A 175 2.49 -22.86 6.71
CA LYS A 175 3.55 -23.58 5.96
C LYS A 175 3.69 -23.14 4.52
N LYS A 176 2.70 -22.46 3.95
CA LYS A 176 2.82 -21.92 2.59
C LYS A 176 3.85 -20.80 2.54
N SER A 177 4.43 -20.61 1.35
CA SER A 177 5.26 -19.44 1.08
C SER A 177 4.47 -18.16 1.30
N VAL A 178 5.16 -17.11 1.73
CA VAL A 178 4.53 -15.81 1.99
C VAL A 178 3.79 -15.27 0.76
N THR A 179 4.33 -15.51 -0.44
CA THR A 179 3.70 -15.16 -1.71
C THR A 179 2.30 -15.77 -1.84
N ASN A 180 2.18 -17.08 -1.64
CA ASN A 180 0.91 -17.80 -1.76
C ASN A 180 -0.11 -17.37 -0.70
N VAL A 181 0.35 -16.99 0.49
CA VAL A 181 -0.50 -16.46 1.56
C VAL A 181 -1.03 -15.09 1.18
N VAL A 182 -0.14 -14.21 0.71
CA VAL A 182 -0.51 -12.88 0.24
C VAL A 182 -1.43 -12.96 -0.98
N ASP A 183 -1.14 -13.80 -1.95
CA ASP A 183 -2.00 -14.01 -3.13
C ASP A 183 -3.42 -14.36 -2.72
N ARG A 184 -3.58 -15.27 -1.76
CA ARG A 184 -4.92 -15.60 -1.25
C ARG A 184 -5.59 -14.43 -0.54
N LEU A 185 -4.84 -13.65 0.25
CA LEU A 185 -5.35 -12.44 0.89
C LEU A 185 -5.78 -11.40 -0.15
N LEU A 186 -5.11 -11.36 -1.30
CA LEU A 186 -5.43 -10.45 -2.40
C LEU A 186 -6.57 -10.99 -3.30
N GLU A 187 -6.77 -12.31 -3.40
CA GLU A 187 -7.84 -12.92 -4.20
C GLU A 187 -9.24 -12.86 -3.57
N GLN A 188 -9.34 -12.68 -2.26
CA GLN A 188 -10.63 -12.54 -1.59
C GLN A 188 -11.26 -11.18 -1.93
N VAL A 189 -11.96 -11.11 -3.07
CA VAL A 189 -12.47 -9.89 -3.74
C VAL A 189 -13.17 -8.88 -2.81
N LYS A 190 -13.93 -9.34 -1.80
CA LYS A 190 -14.61 -8.44 -0.85
C LYS A 190 -13.67 -7.80 0.20
N ASN A 191 -12.60 -8.49 0.58
CA ASN A 191 -11.61 -8.01 1.55
C ASN A 191 -10.38 -7.38 0.88
N TYR A 192 -10.20 -7.61 -0.42
CA TYR A 192 -9.04 -7.17 -1.18
C TYR A 192 -8.84 -5.66 -1.16
N ILE A 193 -9.84 -4.89 -1.60
CA ILE A 193 -9.76 -3.41 -1.66
C ILE A 193 -9.51 -2.83 -0.26
N TYR A 194 -10.16 -3.40 0.75
CA TYR A 194 -9.99 -2.99 2.15
C TYR A 194 -8.55 -3.24 2.64
N ASN A 195 -8.03 -4.45 2.43
CA ASN A 195 -6.67 -4.82 2.83
C ASN A 195 -5.62 -3.98 2.10
N LEU A 196 -5.84 -3.71 0.82
CA LEU A 196 -4.95 -2.90 -0.01
C LEU A 196 -4.94 -1.45 0.42
N SER A 197 -6.12 -0.86 0.66
CA SER A 197 -6.27 0.50 1.20
C SER A 197 -5.61 0.63 2.58
N LYS A 198 -5.81 -0.35 3.48
CA LYS A 198 -5.15 -0.40 4.79
C LYS A 198 -3.62 -0.37 4.65
N CYS A 199 -3.06 -1.24 3.80
CA CYS A 199 -1.61 -1.31 3.59
C CYS A 199 -1.08 -0.06 2.90
N ALA A 200 -1.80 0.50 1.92
CA ALA A 200 -1.42 1.73 1.23
C ALA A 200 -1.40 2.94 2.19
N ARG A 201 -2.40 3.06 3.07
CA ARG A 201 -2.42 4.10 4.13
C ARG A 201 -1.28 3.91 5.13
N GLY A 202 -1.03 2.66 5.53
CA GLY A 202 0.10 2.32 6.40
C GLY A 202 1.44 2.68 5.75
N ALA A 203 1.59 2.41 4.46
CA ALA A 203 2.79 2.72 3.69
C ALA A 203 2.96 4.22 3.49
N PHE A 204 1.88 4.95 3.19
CA PHE A 204 1.90 6.40 3.10
C PHE A 204 2.35 7.06 4.42
N GLY A 205 1.89 6.54 5.56
CA GLY A 205 2.35 7.00 6.87
C GLY A 205 3.85 6.79 7.13
N ARG A 206 4.52 5.95 6.33
CA ARG A 206 5.98 5.75 6.37
C ARG A 206 6.71 6.64 5.35
N LEU A 207 6.02 7.39 4.51
CA LEU A 207 6.65 8.33 3.57
C LEU A 207 6.84 9.68 4.26
N HIS A 208 8.04 10.24 4.13
CA HIS A 208 8.36 11.57 4.62
C HIS A 208 8.49 12.53 3.42
N PHE A 209 7.50 13.41 3.29
CA PHE A 209 7.44 14.40 2.22
C PHE A 209 8.27 15.66 2.56
N LEU A 210 8.60 16.44 1.54
CA LEU A 210 9.16 17.78 1.71
C LEU A 210 8.12 18.71 2.36
N HIS A 211 8.57 19.74 3.07
CA HIS A 211 7.69 20.68 3.78
C HIS A 211 6.73 21.43 2.85
N SER A 212 7.04 21.49 1.56
CA SER A 212 6.21 22.12 0.53
C SER A 212 5.02 21.27 0.09
N VAL A 213 4.93 20.00 0.49
CA VAL A 213 3.86 19.08 0.08
C VAL A 213 2.83 18.95 1.19
N ASP A 214 1.56 19.18 0.85
CA ASP A 214 0.44 18.98 1.76
C ASP A 214 0.10 17.49 1.87
N SER A 215 0.72 16.83 2.85
CA SER A 215 0.51 15.40 3.11
C SER A 215 -0.95 15.01 3.39
N LEU A 216 -1.79 15.94 3.88
CA LEU A 216 -3.20 15.67 4.12
C LEU A 216 -3.98 15.60 2.82
N LYS A 217 -3.71 16.50 1.88
CA LYS A 217 -4.26 16.44 0.52
C LYS A 217 -3.79 15.19 -0.21
N GLU A 218 -2.50 14.87 -0.13
CA GLU A 218 -1.94 13.66 -0.74
C GLU A 218 -2.59 12.38 -0.21
N LYS A 219 -2.86 12.33 1.10
CA LYS A 219 -3.58 11.20 1.72
C LYS A 219 -4.99 11.03 1.14
N GLN A 220 -5.66 12.10 0.72
CA GLN A 220 -6.99 12.01 0.09
C GLN A 220 -6.92 11.27 -1.25
N TYR A 221 -5.82 11.37 -2.00
CA TYR A 221 -5.66 10.62 -3.25
C TYR A 221 -5.61 9.11 -3.04
N LEU A 222 -5.21 8.63 -1.86
CA LEU A 222 -5.28 7.19 -1.54
C LEU A 222 -6.72 6.68 -1.40
N SER A 223 -7.71 7.55 -1.15
CA SER A 223 -9.12 7.12 -1.15
C SER A 223 -9.60 6.67 -2.55
N LEU A 224 -8.86 7.04 -3.60
CA LEU A 224 -9.15 6.62 -4.98
C LEU A 224 -8.95 5.12 -5.19
N PHE A 225 -8.14 4.45 -4.34
CA PHE A 225 -8.03 2.98 -4.33
C PHE A 225 -9.36 2.29 -4.02
N GLU A 226 -10.30 2.97 -3.37
CA GLU A 226 -11.60 2.43 -2.97
C GLU A 226 -12.67 2.66 -4.05
N GLN A 227 -12.38 3.45 -5.07
CA GLN A 227 -13.33 3.80 -6.12
C GLN A 227 -13.32 2.78 -7.27
N LYS A 228 -14.52 2.40 -7.73
CA LYS A 228 -14.72 1.42 -8.82
C LYS A 228 -14.03 1.82 -10.12
N GLU A 229 -13.93 3.12 -10.38
CA GLU A 229 -13.31 3.66 -11.59
C GLU A 229 -11.82 3.33 -11.71
N PHE A 230 -11.14 3.06 -10.59
CA PHE A 230 -9.72 2.71 -10.54
C PHE A 230 -9.45 1.21 -10.43
N HIS A 231 -10.44 0.35 -10.70
CA HIS A 231 -10.27 -1.10 -10.59
C HIS A 231 -9.11 -1.65 -11.44
N ARG A 232 -8.89 -1.10 -12.65
CA ARG A 232 -7.76 -1.51 -13.50
C ARG A 232 -6.41 -1.11 -12.89
N TYR A 233 -6.30 0.09 -12.35
CA TYR A 233 -5.11 0.53 -11.62
C TYR A 233 -4.82 -0.37 -10.41
N VAL A 234 -5.85 -0.71 -9.63
CA VAL A 234 -5.73 -1.62 -8.49
C VAL A 234 -5.25 -3.01 -8.93
N GLU A 235 -5.71 -3.50 -10.09
CA GLU A 235 -5.27 -4.77 -10.67
C GLU A 235 -3.81 -4.72 -11.14
N ILE A 236 -3.37 -3.61 -11.74
CA ILE A 236 -1.96 -3.42 -12.09
C ILE A 236 -1.09 -3.44 -10.83
N LEU A 237 -1.50 -2.71 -9.78
CA LEU A 237 -0.78 -2.73 -8.51
C LEU A 237 -0.73 -4.12 -7.89
N ARG A 238 -1.81 -4.91 -8.00
CA ARG A 238 -1.83 -6.31 -7.57
C ARG A 238 -0.67 -7.07 -8.18
N ARG A 239 -0.58 -7.07 -9.51
CA ARG A 239 0.44 -7.80 -10.26
C ARG A 239 1.84 -7.34 -9.87
N ARG A 240 2.04 -6.02 -9.75
CA ARG A 240 3.31 -5.43 -9.35
C ARG A 240 3.72 -5.85 -7.94
N LEU A 241 2.79 -5.86 -6.99
CA LEU A 241 3.04 -6.34 -5.64
C LEU A 241 3.37 -7.83 -5.62
N GLN A 242 2.67 -8.65 -6.40
CA GLN A 242 2.93 -10.08 -6.51
C GLN A 242 4.36 -10.34 -6.99
N ILE A 243 4.79 -9.63 -8.02
CA ILE A 243 6.14 -9.73 -8.59
C ILE A 243 7.20 -9.24 -7.60
N LEU A 244 6.94 -8.14 -6.89
CA LEU A 244 7.87 -7.66 -5.88
C LEU A 244 7.99 -8.66 -4.72
N LEU A 245 6.87 -9.20 -4.24
CA LEU A 245 6.83 -10.15 -3.13
C LEU A 245 7.44 -11.50 -3.50
N SER A 246 7.28 -11.97 -4.74
CA SER A 246 7.94 -13.18 -5.22
C SER A 246 9.46 -13.04 -5.24
N ASN A 247 9.96 -11.82 -5.47
CA ASN A 247 11.39 -11.51 -5.40
C ASN A 247 11.91 -11.31 -3.97
N VAL A 248 11.06 -10.94 -2.99
CA VAL A 248 11.46 -10.77 -1.57
C VAL A 248 11.45 -12.10 -0.81
N ALA A 249 10.41 -12.90 -1.06
CA ALA A 249 10.21 -14.16 -0.36
C ALA A 249 10.82 -15.28 -1.20
N ASP A 250 12.15 -15.42 -1.15
CA ASP A 250 12.88 -16.62 -1.60
C ASP A 250 12.32 -17.88 -0.89
N TYR A 251 11.19 -18.40 -1.37
CA TYR A 251 10.49 -19.62 -0.93
C TYR A 251 10.26 -19.81 0.58
N ARG A 252 10.48 -18.79 1.43
CA ARG A 252 10.35 -18.95 2.89
C ARG A 252 8.88 -19.06 3.28
N SER A 253 8.58 -20.02 4.15
CA SER A 253 7.27 -20.08 4.79
C SER A 253 7.14 -18.99 5.85
N VAL A 254 5.90 -18.61 6.19
CA VAL A 254 5.68 -17.66 7.29
C VAL A 254 6.14 -18.26 8.62
N GLU A 255 5.98 -19.58 8.77
CA GLU A 255 6.55 -20.37 9.87
C GLU A 255 8.07 -20.16 10.01
N ASP A 256 8.84 -20.24 8.91
CA ASP A 256 10.30 -20.06 8.96
C ASP A 256 10.69 -18.66 9.43
N ILE A 257 9.93 -17.64 9.02
CA ILE A 257 10.14 -16.27 9.47
C ILE A 257 9.88 -16.18 10.97
N LEU A 258 8.71 -16.64 11.43
CA LEU A 258 8.34 -16.65 12.85
C LEU A 258 9.37 -17.39 13.71
N ASN A 259 9.81 -18.58 13.28
CA ASN A 259 10.81 -19.38 13.99
C ASN A 259 12.18 -18.67 14.07
N LYS A 260 12.61 -17.98 13.00
CA LYS A 260 13.85 -17.18 13.01
C LYS A 260 13.73 -15.99 13.97
N LEU A 261 12.57 -15.34 14.00
CA LEU A 261 12.31 -14.22 14.90
C LEU A 261 12.37 -14.66 16.36
N GLU A 262 11.74 -15.78 16.71
CA GLU A 262 11.76 -16.30 18.09
C GLU A 262 13.18 -16.70 18.55
N LYS A 263 14.01 -17.23 17.65
CA LYS A 263 15.40 -17.61 17.92
C LYS A 263 16.35 -16.42 18.04
N SER A 264 16.02 -15.27 17.43
CA SER A 264 16.94 -14.12 17.33
C SER A 264 17.21 -13.38 18.65
N GLY A 265 16.48 -13.68 19.73
CA GLY A 265 16.71 -13.11 21.07
C GLY A 265 16.47 -11.61 21.21
N LYS A 266 16.14 -10.89 20.13
CA LYS A 266 15.79 -9.45 20.12
C LYS A 266 14.42 -9.22 20.77
N LYS A 267 14.08 -7.96 21.07
CA LYS A 267 12.77 -7.53 21.62
C LYS A 267 11.66 -8.35 20.96
N LYS A 268 11.02 -9.24 21.73
CA LYS A 268 9.92 -10.05 21.22
C LYS A 268 8.77 -9.11 20.87
N MET A 269 8.16 -9.29 19.70
CA MET A 269 6.86 -8.68 19.45
C MET A 269 5.89 -9.18 20.53
N GLU A 270 5.22 -8.25 21.17
CA GLU A 270 4.15 -8.56 22.12
C GLU A 270 2.92 -9.08 21.37
N GLY A 271 2.00 -9.72 22.09
CA GLY A 271 0.77 -10.27 21.51
C GLY A 271 0.71 -11.79 21.39
N SER A 272 -0.41 -12.26 20.82
CA SER A 272 -0.68 -13.68 20.52
C SER A 272 0.15 -14.18 19.33
N PHE A 273 0.21 -15.50 19.08
CA PHE A 273 0.91 -16.04 17.91
C PHE A 273 0.31 -15.49 16.61
N PHE A 274 -1.01 -15.51 16.48
CA PHE A 274 -1.68 -15.08 15.26
C PHE A 274 -1.66 -13.57 15.06
N GLU A 275 -1.64 -12.79 16.14
CA GLU A 275 -1.40 -11.34 16.06
C GLU A 275 0.01 -11.06 15.51
N ARG A 276 1.03 -11.77 16.01
CA ARG A 276 2.41 -11.67 15.48
C ARG A 276 2.47 -12.11 14.01
N TYR A 277 1.82 -13.21 13.65
CA TYR A 277 1.70 -13.69 12.27
C TYR A 277 1.08 -12.62 11.36
N GLN A 278 -0.07 -12.06 11.74
CA GLN A 278 -0.76 -11.05 10.93
C GLN A 278 0.08 -9.78 10.83
N SER A 279 0.74 -9.38 11.92
CA SER A 279 1.62 -8.22 11.94
C SER A 279 2.82 -8.36 10.99
N ILE A 280 3.39 -9.56 10.85
CA ILE A 280 4.46 -9.85 9.89
C ILE A 280 3.96 -9.70 8.45
N ILE A 281 2.80 -10.28 8.13
CA ILE A 281 2.20 -10.18 6.80
C ILE A 281 1.86 -8.73 6.46
N ASP A 282 1.18 -8.03 7.38
CA ASP A 282 0.83 -6.61 7.24
C ASP A 282 2.09 -5.74 7.07
N THR A 283 3.16 -6.01 7.83
CA THR A 283 4.42 -5.26 7.72
C THR A 283 5.10 -5.51 6.37
N LEU A 284 5.16 -6.76 5.90
CA LEU A 284 5.73 -7.08 4.59
C LEU A 284 4.96 -6.38 3.47
N LEU A 285 3.64 -6.51 3.47
CA LEU A 285 2.76 -5.82 2.52
C LEU A 285 2.97 -4.31 2.57
N THR A 286 3.00 -3.73 3.77
CA THR A 286 3.22 -2.30 3.96
C THR A 286 4.56 -1.85 3.39
N LEU A 287 5.66 -2.57 3.64
CA LEU A 287 6.99 -2.22 3.11
C LEU A 287 7.07 -2.36 1.59
N THR A 288 6.47 -3.39 1.01
CA THR A 288 6.37 -3.50 -0.44
C THR A 288 5.56 -2.34 -1.02
N PHE A 289 4.46 -1.97 -0.37
CA PHE A 289 3.68 -0.78 -0.74
C PHE A 289 4.45 0.52 -0.59
N VAL A 290 5.32 0.65 0.41
CA VAL A 290 6.21 1.81 0.55
C VAL A 290 7.05 1.93 -0.70
N ASN A 291 7.69 0.86 -1.18
CA ASN A 291 8.49 0.90 -2.41
C ASN A 291 7.66 1.30 -3.64
N VAL A 292 6.45 0.77 -3.77
CA VAL A 292 5.52 1.11 -4.85
C VAL A 292 5.19 2.60 -4.80
N LEU A 293 4.64 3.09 -3.68
CA LEU A 293 4.23 4.49 -3.52
C LEU A 293 5.42 5.43 -3.66
N PHE A 294 6.55 5.10 -3.05
CA PHE A 294 7.80 5.84 -3.16
C PHE A 294 8.22 6.01 -4.61
N THR A 295 8.18 4.93 -5.41
CA THR A 295 8.51 4.98 -6.83
C THR A 295 7.53 5.85 -7.60
N ILE A 296 6.22 5.71 -7.36
CA ILE A 296 5.20 6.52 -8.05
C ILE A 296 5.37 8.01 -7.71
N TYR A 297 5.60 8.35 -6.44
CA TYR A 297 5.81 9.73 -6.00
C TYR A 297 7.08 10.34 -6.57
N GLN A 298 8.22 9.63 -6.51
CA GLN A 298 9.49 10.14 -7.03
C GLN A 298 9.45 10.42 -8.54
N ASN A 299 8.65 9.64 -9.28
CA ASN A 299 8.53 9.77 -10.73
C ASN A 299 7.32 10.62 -11.16
N GLY A 300 6.63 11.29 -10.23
CA GLY A 300 5.50 12.18 -10.56
C GLY A 300 4.26 11.47 -11.09
N GLY A 301 4.06 10.18 -10.77
CA GLY A 301 2.90 9.42 -11.24
C GLY A 301 1.56 9.89 -10.66
N PHE A 302 1.56 10.51 -9.46
CA PHE A 302 0.33 10.98 -8.79
C PHE A 302 -0.35 12.19 -9.46
N VAL A 303 0.27 12.81 -10.47
CA VAL A 303 -0.29 13.94 -11.22
C VAL A 303 -1.65 13.61 -11.85
N VAL A 304 -1.85 12.38 -12.32
CA VAL A 304 -3.14 11.93 -12.88
C VAL A 304 -4.25 11.92 -11.83
N LEU A 305 -3.90 11.64 -10.58
CA LEU A 305 -4.86 11.60 -9.48
C LEU A 305 -5.24 13.03 -9.02
N PHE A 306 -4.30 13.98 -9.14
CA PHE A 306 -4.60 15.41 -9.01
C PHE A 306 -5.56 15.89 -10.10
N ILE A 307 -5.27 15.56 -11.38
CA ILE A 307 -6.12 15.91 -12.53
C ILE A 307 -7.52 15.30 -12.36
N TYR A 308 -7.62 14.03 -11.95
CA TYR A 308 -8.90 13.39 -11.65
C TYR A 308 -9.68 14.12 -10.56
N PHE A 309 -9.05 14.37 -9.41
CA PHE A 309 -9.72 15.01 -8.28
C PHE A 309 -10.21 16.41 -8.63
N PHE A 310 -9.43 17.15 -9.41
CA PHE A 310 -9.81 18.46 -9.93
C PHE A 310 -11.05 18.37 -10.85
N ILE A 311 -11.05 17.44 -11.82
CA ILE A 311 -12.17 17.25 -12.76
C ILE A 311 -13.43 16.76 -12.04
N VAL A 312 -13.32 15.83 -11.08
CA VAL A 312 -14.46 15.37 -10.28
C VAL A 312 -15.01 16.47 -9.38
N SER A 313 -14.14 17.30 -8.81
CA SER A 313 -14.57 18.46 -8.01
C SER A 313 -15.31 19.47 -8.87
N ILE A 314 -14.88 19.70 -10.12
CA ILE A 314 -15.58 20.54 -11.08
C ILE A 314 -16.92 19.92 -11.48
N LYS A 315 -17.00 18.61 -11.71
CA LYS A 315 -18.23 17.90 -12.06
C LYS A 315 -19.33 18.02 -10.99
N TYR A 316 -18.95 18.21 -9.74
CA TYR A 316 -19.89 18.45 -8.64
C TYR A 316 -20.44 19.88 -8.61
N VAL A 317 -19.80 20.82 -9.32
CA VAL A 317 -20.13 22.25 -9.32
C VAL A 317 -20.69 22.72 -10.67
N GLU A 318 -20.24 22.14 -11.78
CA GLU A 318 -20.60 22.52 -13.17
C GLU A 318 -20.69 21.29 -14.10
N SER A 319 -21.40 21.44 -15.23
CA SER A 319 -21.44 20.41 -16.29
C SER A 319 -20.12 20.36 -17.05
N VAL A 320 -19.32 19.32 -16.81
CA VAL A 320 -18.02 19.08 -17.50
C VAL A 320 -18.21 18.93 -19.00
N ASP A 321 -17.36 19.60 -19.79
CA ASP A 321 -17.34 19.48 -21.25
C ASP A 321 -16.82 18.09 -21.69
N ARG A 322 -17.35 17.57 -22.81
CA ARG A 322 -16.91 16.27 -23.37
C ARG A 322 -15.40 16.19 -23.64
N LYS A 323 -14.73 17.32 -23.86
CA LYS A 323 -13.28 17.38 -24.11
C LYS A 323 -12.47 17.04 -22.86
N ASP A 324 -12.87 17.55 -21.69
CA ASP A 324 -12.17 17.32 -20.43
C ASP A 324 -12.26 15.84 -19.99
N GLU A 325 -13.40 15.20 -20.27
CA GLU A 325 -13.58 13.77 -20.01
C GLU A 325 -12.68 12.90 -20.91
N ILE A 326 -12.53 13.25 -22.19
CA ILE A 326 -11.61 12.57 -23.12
C ILE A 326 -10.16 12.75 -22.69
N GLU A 327 -9.77 13.98 -22.33
CA GLU A 327 -8.43 14.30 -21.83
C GLU A 327 -8.10 13.50 -20.57
N TYR A 328 -9.01 13.46 -19.59
CA TYR A 328 -8.84 12.65 -18.39
C TYR A 328 -8.65 11.15 -18.69
N GLN A 329 -9.51 10.57 -19.53
CA GLN A 329 -9.41 9.15 -19.88
C GLN A 329 -8.08 8.83 -20.56
N TRP A 330 -7.52 9.79 -21.29
CA TRP A 330 -6.20 9.65 -21.88
C TRP A 330 -5.09 9.63 -20.81
N TYR A 331 -5.05 10.62 -19.90
CA TYR A 331 -4.07 10.63 -18.79
C TYR A 331 -4.15 9.36 -17.94
N LYS A 332 -5.37 8.90 -17.66
CA LYS A 332 -5.60 7.65 -16.94
C LYS A 332 -5.00 6.45 -17.68
N LYS A 333 -5.30 6.28 -18.97
CA LYS A 333 -4.76 5.17 -19.77
C LYS A 333 -3.23 5.21 -19.86
N LEU A 334 -2.67 6.40 -20.03
CA LEU A 334 -1.23 6.60 -20.06
C LEU A 334 -0.58 6.19 -18.74
N PHE A 335 -1.13 6.65 -17.61
CA PHE A 335 -0.66 6.28 -16.28
C PHE A 335 -0.76 4.78 -16.02
N GLU A 336 -1.89 4.15 -16.35
CA GLU A 336 -2.07 2.70 -16.24
C GLU A 336 -1.02 1.95 -17.07
N ARG A 337 -0.80 2.33 -18.33
CA ARG A 337 0.20 1.71 -19.21
C ARG A 337 1.62 1.87 -18.68
N ALA A 338 1.99 3.08 -18.25
CA ALA A 338 3.32 3.35 -17.72
C ALA A 338 3.60 2.57 -16.43
N LEU A 339 2.62 2.49 -15.54
CA LEU A 339 2.73 1.73 -14.30
C LEU A 339 2.83 0.22 -14.53
N GLU A 340 2.07 -0.31 -15.50
CA GLU A 340 2.10 -1.71 -15.92
C GLU A 340 3.46 -2.09 -16.55
N ASN A 341 4.16 -1.12 -17.15
CA ASN A 341 5.47 -1.33 -17.75
C ASN A 341 6.60 -1.40 -16.71
N GLU A 342 7.17 -2.59 -16.52
CA GLU A 342 8.21 -2.83 -15.51
C GLU A 342 9.58 -2.27 -15.87
N GLU A 343 9.88 -2.18 -17.17
CA GLU A 343 11.14 -1.64 -17.65
C GLU A 343 11.19 -0.12 -17.50
N LEU A 344 10.05 0.53 -17.71
CA LEU A 344 9.91 1.97 -17.57
C LEU A 344 9.89 2.39 -16.10
N VAL A 345 8.94 1.88 -15.33
CA VAL A 345 8.78 2.20 -13.91
C VAL A 345 9.43 1.10 -13.09
N LYS A 346 10.76 1.14 -12.96
CA LYS A 346 11.49 0.12 -12.21
C LYS A 346 11.24 0.25 -10.71
N MET A 347 10.53 -0.71 -10.13
CA MET A 347 10.34 -0.84 -8.69
C MET A 347 11.38 -1.80 -8.13
N ARG A 348 12.15 -1.35 -7.13
CA ARG A 348 13.14 -2.22 -6.48
C ARG A 348 12.44 -3.22 -5.56
N SER A 349 12.85 -4.49 -5.61
CA SER A 349 12.46 -5.47 -4.60
C SER A 349 13.00 -5.04 -3.25
N VAL A 350 12.21 -5.24 -2.19
CA VAL A 350 12.68 -4.98 -0.83
C VAL A 350 13.46 -6.21 -0.38
N ASN A 351 14.79 -6.16 -0.32
CA ASN A 351 15.54 -7.27 0.28
C ASN A 351 15.37 -7.20 1.81
N ILE A 352 14.37 -7.91 2.35
CA ILE A 352 14.04 -7.90 3.78
C ILE A 352 14.43 -9.25 4.38
N ASP A 353 15.50 -9.28 5.17
CA ASP A 353 15.76 -10.41 6.05
C ASP A 353 14.79 -10.40 7.26
N ALA A 354 14.71 -11.51 7.99
CA ALA A 354 13.82 -11.62 9.15
C ALA A 354 14.10 -10.56 10.23
N ASN A 355 15.36 -10.14 10.40
CA ASN A 355 15.72 -9.13 11.40
C ASN A 355 15.24 -7.73 11.01
N HIS A 356 15.34 -7.37 9.73
CA HIS A 356 14.84 -6.11 9.19
C HIS A 356 13.31 -6.06 9.27
N LEU A 357 12.64 -7.20 9.01
CA LEU A 357 11.18 -7.29 9.15
C LEU A 357 10.73 -7.06 10.60
N LEU A 358 11.42 -7.68 11.57
CA LEU A 358 11.16 -7.46 12.98
C LEU A 358 11.35 -6.00 13.38
N LEU A 359 12.47 -5.41 12.96
CA LEU A 359 12.78 -4.03 13.25
C LEU A 359 11.74 -3.10 12.64
N ALA A 360 11.30 -3.37 11.40
CA ALA A 360 10.28 -2.56 10.72
C ALA A 360 8.87 -2.71 11.33
N ALA A 361 8.61 -3.80 12.06
CA ALA A 361 7.37 -4.02 12.77
C ALA A 361 7.38 -3.38 14.17
N ILE A 362 8.53 -3.38 14.85
CA ILE A 362 8.71 -2.79 16.20
C ILE A 362 8.99 -1.28 16.13
N ASN A 363 9.79 -0.85 15.15
CA ASN A 363 10.23 0.52 14.96
C ASN A 363 10.19 0.91 13.47
N PRO A 364 9.03 1.38 12.98
CA PRO A 364 8.85 1.67 11.56
C PRO A 364 9.76 2.83 11.12
N GLN A 365 10.57 2.60 10.08
CA GLN A 365 11.40 3.62 9.46
C GLN A 365 10.58 4.54 8.54
N LEU A 366 11.01 5.80 8.44
CA LEU A 366 10.48 6.78 7.50
C LEU A 366 11.34 6.86 6.23
N TYR A 367 10.69 6.97 5.09
CA TYR A 367 11.31 7.00 3.76
C TYR A 367 11.16 8.39 3.15
N SER A 368 12.26 9.12 3.05
CA SER A 368 12.24 10.49 2.56
C SER A 368 12.11 10.56 1.05
N ILE A 369 11.02 11.18 0.58
CA ILE A 369 10.82 11.51 -0.84
C ILE A 369 11.65 12.76 -1.12
N ARG A 370 12.83 12.56 -1.70
CA ARG A 370 13.79 13.64 -1.99
C ARG A 370 13.33 14.60 -3.08
N THR A 371 12.54 14.10 -4.02
CA THR A 371 12.09 14.84 -5.20
C THR A 371 10.58 14.63 -5.34
N CYS A 372 9.80 15.60 -4.84
CA CYS A 372 8.41 15.73 -5.28
C CYS A 372 8.44 16.60 -6.54
N LEU A 373 8.77 15.98 -7.67
CA LEU A 373 8.80 16.69 -8.94
C LEU A 373 7.39 17.22 -9.22
N GLN A 374 7.28 18.53 -9.47
CA GLN A 374 6.05 19.11 -10.01
C GLN A 374 5.92 18.68 -11.46
N CYS A 375 5.46 17.45 -11.66
CA CYS A 375 5.18 16.93 -12.98
C CYS A 375 3.78 17.40 -13.43
N SER A 376 3.64 17.61 -14.72
CA SER A 376 2.37 17.80 -15.42
C SER A 376 2.03 16.57 -16.27
N PHE A 377 3.05 15.78 -16.62
CA PHE A 377 2.93 14.57 -17.40
C PHE A 377 3.24 13.31 -16.55
N PRO A 378 2.44 12.23 -16.63
CA PRO A 378 2.61 11.04 -15.79
C PRO A 378 3.91 10.30 -16.09
N PHE A 379 4.72 10.05 -15.07
CA PHE A 379 6.00 9.32 -15.20
C PHE A 379 6.98 9.95 -16.20
N SER A 380 6.87 11.26 -16.45
CA SER A 380 7.74 11.98 -17.39
C SER A 380 9.22 11.77 -17.11
N TYR A 381 9.61 11.74 -15.83
CA TYR A 381 10.99 11.47 -15.44
C TYR A 381 11.46 10.05 -15.80
N SER A 382 10.59 9.04 -15.65
CA SER A 382 10.92 7.66 -16.01
C SER A 382 11.08 7.51 -17.53
N ILE A 383 10.20 8.16 -18.31
CA ILE A 383 10.26 8.18 -19.77
C ILE A 383 11.53 8.87 -20.23
N HIS A 384 11.81 10.06 -19.71
CA HIS A 384 13.04 10.80 -19.99
C HIS A 384 14.28 9.96 -19.72
N SER A 385 14.37 9.38 -18.51
CA SER A 385 15.49 8.54 -18.10
C SER A 385 15.66 7.31 -19.00
N TRP A 386 14.56 6.73 -19.50
CA TRP A 386 14.62 5.61 -20.43
C TRP A 386 15.09 6.08 -21.82
N CYS A 387 14.50 7.13 -22.38
CA CYS A 387 14.86 7.68 -23.68
C CYS A 387 16.34 8.08 -23.75
N GLN A 388 16.84 8.80 -22.74
CA GLN A 388 18.25 9.22 -22.68
C GLN A 388 19.22 8.03 -22.63
N ARG A 389 18.85 6.94 -21.96
CA ARG A 389 19.66 5.71 -21.97
C ARG A 389 19.70 5.05 -23.35
N GLN A 390 18.57 4.99 -24.05
CA GLN A 390 18.54 4.43 -25.41
C GLN A 390 19.37 5.27 -26.38
N LEU A 391 19.20 6.59 -26.35
CA LEU A 391 19.95 7.52 -27.19
C LEU A 391 21.47 7.46 -26.92
N SER A 392 21.87 7.28 -25.66
CA SER A 392 23.28 7.12 -25.30
C SER A 392 23.86 5.77 -25.71
N THR A 393 23.05 4.72 -25.82
CA THR A 393 23.51 3.36 -26.18
C THR A 393 23.58 3.17 -27.69
N ASN A 394 22.69 3.84 -28.44
CA ASN A 394 22.58 3.75 -29.90
C ASN A 394 23.37 4.86 -30.63
N SER A 395 24.34 5.50 -29.99
CA SER A 395 25.07 6.67 -30.52
C SER A 395 25.99 6.38 -31.71
N GLU A 396 26.09 5.13 -32.17
CA GLU A 396 26.95 4.73 -33.30
C GLU A 396 26.25 4.80 -34.67
N ALA A 397 25.02 5.32 -34.75
CA ALA A 397 24.34 5.48 -36.03
C ALA A 397 25.11 6.46 -36.96
N PRO A 398 25.44 6.11 -38.23
CA PRO A 398 26.46 6.82 -38.99
C PRO A 398 26.05 8.17 -39.60
N ASN A 399 24.85 8.69 -39.30
CA ASN A 399 24.35 9.92 -39.92
C ASN A 399 23.63 10.80 -38.90
N ASN A 400 23.94 12.10 -38.90
CA ASN A 400 23.33 13.17 -38.10
C ASN A 400 21.84 13.42 -38.43
N ASP A 401 21.10 12.43 -38.92
CA ASP A 401 19.68 12.58 -39.27
C ASP A 401 18.81 12.42 -38.01
N LEU A 402 18.42 13.56 -37.43
CA LEU A 402 17.57 13.63 -36.25
C LEU A 402 16.21 12.97 -36.47
N ILE A 403 15.69 12.99 -37.70
CA ILE A 403 14.39 12.36 -38.03
C ILE A 403 14.53 10.84 -37.94
N LEU A 404 15.65 10.31 -38.43
CA LEU A 404 15.97 8.89 -38.33
C LEU A 404 16.10 8.47 -36.85
N HIS A 405 16.86 9.22 -36.04
CA HIS A 405 17.01 8.93 -34.61
C HIS A 405 15.68 8.97 -33.85
N ALA A 406 14.81 9.95 -34.16
CA ALA A 406 13.49 10.02 -33.55
C ALA A 406 12.60 8.84 -33.97
N THR A 407 12.69 8.42 -35.22
CA THR A 407 11.94 7.27 -35.75
C THR A 407 12.44 5.95 -35.15
N GLU A 408 13.75 5.79 -35.00
CA GLU A 408 14.36 4.64 -34.32
C GLU A 408 13.90 4.59 -32.87
N LEU A 409 13.96 5.70 -32.13
CA LEU A 409 13.51 5.78 -30.74
C LEU A 409 12.02 5.43 -30.59
N GLU A 410 11.18 5.87 -31.52
CA GLU A 410 9.75 5.53 -31.58
C GLU A 410 9.49 4.03 -31.80
N GLN A 411 10.38 3.35 -32.53
CA GLN A 411 10.26 1.92 -32.86
C GLN A 411 10.84 1.00 -31.79
N ILE A 412 11.72 1.48 -30.91
CA ILE A 412 12.26 0.69 -29.80
C ILE A 412 11.12 0.32 -28.83
N SER A 413 10.97 -0.99 -28.60
CA SER A 413 10.03 -1.50 -27.61
C SER A 413 10.48 -1.17 -26.19
N ILE A 414 9.56 -0.68 -25.38
CA ILE A 414 9.64 -0.55 -23.92
C ILE A 414 8.86 -1.73 -23.33
N GLY A 415 9.53 -2.81 -22.96
CA GLY A 415 8.86 -4.06 -22.59
C GLY A 415 7.92 -4.56 -23.70
N ASN A 416 6.61 -4.59 -23.42
CA ASN A 416 5.57 -5.06 -24.36
C ASN A 416 4.89 -3.93 -25.17
N ASP A 417 5.41 -2.70 -25.11
CA ASP A 417 4.78 -1.52 -25.73
C ASP A 417 5.81 -0.67 -26.48
N ASN A 418 5.37 0.27 -27.31
CA ASN A 418 6.24 1.17 -28.08
C ASN A 418 5.81 2.62 -27.86
N LEU A 419 6.74 3.57 -27.96
CA LEU A 419 6.44 5.00 -27.79
C LEU A 419 5.33 5.50 -28.72
N THR A 420 5.25 4.98 -29.95
CA THR A 420 4.19 5.30 -30.92
C THR A 420 2.78 4.96 -30.45
N ASN A 421 2.63 4.00 -29.53
CA ASN A 421 1.31 3.65 -28.99
C ASN A 421 0.84 4.64 -27.91
N TRP A 422 1.74 5.51 -27.45
CA TRP A 422 1.51 6.51 -26.39
C TRP A 422 1.06 7.84 -26.99
N GLU A 423 1.00 7.88 -28.31
CA GLU A 423 0.67 9.00 -29.19
C GLU A 423 -0.83 8.97 -29.54
N VAL A 424 -1.56 10.08 -29.30
CA VAL A 424 -2.98 10.22 -29.70
C VAL A 424 -3.22 11.61 -30.29
N ASP A 425 -4.03 11.70 -31.36
CA ASP A 425 -4.34 12.88 -32.21
C ASP A 425 -4.59 14.25 -31.52
N TYR A 426 -4.75 14.34 -30.20
CA TYR A 426 -4.89 15.59 -29.43
C TYR A 426 -3.56 16.08 -28.81
N PHE A 427 -2.55 16.19 -29.68
CA PHE A 427 -1.13 16.05 -29.36
C PHE A 427 -0.42 17.25 -28.69
N LEU A 428 -0.84 18.49 -28.99
CA LEU A 428 0.01 19.64 -28.70
C LEU A 428 0.13 19.93 -27.19
N LYS A 429 -0.99 20.05 -26.48
CA LYS A 429 -1.00 20.42 -25.06
C LYS A 429 -0.21 19.42 -24.20
N VAL A 430 -0.46 18.14 -24.41
CA VAL A 430 0.20 17.02 -23.72
C VAL A 430 1.72 17.05 -23.94
N ILE A 431 2.19 17.22 -25.19
CA ILE A 431 3.64 17.28 -25.44
C ILE A 431 4.25 18.57 -24.87
N HIS A 432 3.51 19.67 -24.80
CA HIS A 432 3.97 20.87 -24.10
C HIS A 432 4.11 20.63 -22.60
N GLU A 433 3.22 19.86 -21.98
CA GLU A 433 3.32 19.45 -20.57
C GLU A 433 4.52 18.53 -20.34
N TYR A 434 4.75 17.56 -21.24
CA TYR A 434 5.95 16.73 -21.20
C TYR A 434 7.24 17.57 -21.32
N ALA A 435 7.31 18.46 -22.31
CA ALA A 435 8.46 19.34 -22.48
C ALA A 435 8.67 20.29 -21.30
N MET A 436 7.57 20.75 -20.66
CA MET A 436 7.64 21.56 -19.44
C MET A 436 8.25 20.77 -18.28
N ASP A 437 7.88 19.48 -18.14
CA ASP A 437 8.47 18.61 -17.14
C ASP A 437 9.98 18.46 -17.33
N LEU A 438 10.44 18.28 -18.58
CA LEU A 438 11.88 18.22 -18.89
C LEU A 438 12.59 19.53 -18.55
N VAL A 439 11.96 20.68 -18.83
CA VAL A 439 12.49 21.99 -18.42
C VAL A 439 12.67 22.06 -16.90
N ARG A 440 11.70 21.57 -16.13
CA ARG A 440 11.77 21.53 -14.67
C ARG A 440 12.83 20.57 -14.16
N PHE A 441 13.08 19.46 -14.83
CA PHE A 441 14.08 18.47 -14.40
C PHE A 441 15.50 18.95 -14.67
N GLU A 442 15.77 19.38 -15.90
CA GLU A 442 17.14 19.64 -16.37
C GLU A 442 17.60 21.10 -16.12
N PHE A 443 16.66 22.05 -16.08
CA PHE A 443 16.99 23.49 -16.14
C PHE A 443 16.43 24.34 -14.98
N SER A 444 15.71 23.76 -14.02
CA SER A 444 15.10 24.49 -12.88
C SER A 444 16.11 25.21 -11.98
N TRP A 445 17.35 24.72 -11.92
CA TRP A 445 18.43 25.37 -11.17
C TRP A 445 18.84 26.73 -11.76
N ARG A 446 18.47 27.04 -13.01
CA ARG A 446 18.69 28.35 -13.66
C ARG A 446 17.42 29.15 -13.87
N LEU A 447 16.28 28.46 -14.01
CA LEU A 447 14.98 29.06 -14.31
C LEU A 447 14.08 28.97 -13.07
N HIS A 448 14.05 30.05 -12.31
CA HIS A 448 13.34 30.13 -11.03
C HIS A 448 11.89 30.62 -11.16
N THR A 449 11.50 31.22 -12.28
CA THR A 449 10.12 31.70 -12.50
C THR A 449 9.37 30.85 -13.53
N PRO A 450 8.03 30.74 -13.42
CA PRO A 450 7.21 30.03 -14.40
C PRO A 450 7.38 30.59 -15.82
N ASP A 451 7.45 31.91 -15.98
CA ASP A 451 7.59 32.55 -17.31
C ASP A 451 8.90 32.16 -17.99
N GLN A 452 10.00 32.10 -17.23
CA GLN A 452 11.29 31.64 -17.74
C GLN A 452 11.22 30.19 -18.25
N GLN A 453 10.55 29.32 -17.50
CA GLN A 453 10.37 27.92 -17.86
C GLN A 453 9.47 27.77 -19.09
N ILE A 454 8.40 28.56 -19.17
CA ILE A 454 7.50 28.64 -20.35
C ILE A 454 8.29 29.07 -21.59
N MET A 455 9.16 30.07 -21.47
CA MET A 455 10.00 30.54 -22.58
C MET A 455 10.92 29.43 -23.08
N LEU A 456 11.64 28.74 -22.18
CA LEU A 456 12.55 27.66 -22.58
C LEU A 456 11.78 26.47 -23.18
N ARG A 457 10.63 26.10 -22.62
CA ARG A 457 9.77 25.06 -23.20
C ARG A 457 9.43 25.39 -24.65
N ASN A 458 9.01 26.62 -24.92
CA ASN A 458 8.66 27.04 -26.29
C ASN A 458 9.86 27.01 -27.23
N VAL A 459 11.07 27.31 -26.74
CA VAL A 459 12.32 27.15 -27.50
C VAL A 459 12.52 25.68 -27.88
N ILE A 460 12.45 24.77 -26.91
CA ILE A 460 12.66 23.32 -27.14
C ILE A 460 11.61 22.78 -28.13
N VAL A 461 10.33 23.09 -27.93
CA VAL A 461 9.25 22.67 -28.83
C VAL A 461 9.44 23.21 -30.25
N SER A 462 9.85 24.47 -30.39
CA SER A 462 10.13 25.08 -31.69
C SER A 462 11.32 24.41 -32.37
N MET A 463 12.38 24.08 -31.61
CA MET A 463 13.54 23.36 -32.13
C MET A 463 13.13 21.97 -32.63
N ALA A 464 12.36 21.21 -31.85
CA ALA A 464 11.91 19.87 -32.25
C ALA A 464 11.05 19.91 -33.53
N LEU A 465 10.11 20.87 -33.62
CA LEU A 465 9.29 21.07 -34.82
C LEU A 465 10.12 21.45 -36.05
N LEU A 466 11.08 22.37 -35.90
CA LEU A 466 11.93 22.83 -37.01
C LEU A 466 12.89 21.74 -37.50
N LEU A 467 13.44 20.95 -36.58
CA LEU A 467 14.46 19.96 -36.88
C LEU A 467 13.87 18.63 -37.35
N CYS A 468 12.74 18.22 -36.78
CA CYS A 468 12.16 16.90 -37.05
C CYS A 468 10.86 16.93 -37.85
N GLY A 469 10.28 18.12 -38.09
CA GLY A 469 9.01 18.29 -38.83
C GLY A 469 7.76 17.78 -38.11
N LYS A 470 7.91 17.13 -36.95
CA LYS A 470 6.84 16.58 -36.12
C LYS A 470 7.13 16.78 -34.64
N LEU A 471 6.07 16.87 -33.83
CA LEU A 471 6.18 17.04 -32.39
C LEU A 471 5.70 15.78 -31.67
N THR A 472 6.66 14.99 -31.18
CA THR A 472 6.46 13.75 -30.43
C THR A 472 7.33 13.75 -29.17
N ILE A 473 7.09 12.79 -28.27
CA ILE A 473 7.99 12.56 -27.11
C ILE A 473 9.41 12.30 -27.62
N ALA A 474 9.55 11.47 -28.65
CA ALA A 474 10.83 11.13 -29.23
C ALA A 474 11.54 12.33 -29.87
N THR A 475 10.84 13.18 -30.64
CA THR A 475 11.49 14.35 -31.23
C THR A 475 11.93 15.38 -30.20
N ILE A 476 11.19 15.53 -29.08
CA ILE A 476 11.61 16.35 -27.95
C ILE A 476 12.87 15.78 -27.29
N GLU A 477 12.89 14.48 -27.01
CA GLU A 477 14.03 13.80 -26.36
C GLU A 477 15.30 13.84 -27.22
N VAL A 478 15.18 13.56 -28.52
CA VAL A 478 16.29 13.66 -29.48
C VAL A 478 16.80 15.10 -29.57
N THR A 479 15.91 16.08 -29.59
CA THR A 479 16.29 17.51 -29.63
C THR A 479 17.05 17.89 -28.37
N ILE A 480 16.57 17.49 -27.19
CA ILE A 480 17.26 17.78 -25.92
C ILE A 480 18.61 17.07 -25.86
N HIS A 481 18.68 15.81 -26.28
CA HIS A 481 19.90 15.02 -26.24
C HIS A 481 21.02 15.63 -27.09
N HIS A 482 20.75 15.90 -28.38
CA HIS A 482 21.76 16.39 -29.31
C HIS A 482 22.08 17.88 -29.14
N PHE A 483 21.08 18.69 -28.76
CA PHE A 483 21.23 20.13 -28.63
C PHE A 483 21.24 20.62 -27.19
N HIS A 484 21.55 19.74 -26.23
CA HIS A 484 21.59 20.08 -24.81
C HIS A 484 22.40 21.36 -24.54
N HIS A 485 23.58 21.49 -25.15
CA HIS A 485 24.44 22.66 -25.02
C HIS A 485 23.78 23.96 -25.51
N ILE A 486 23.08 23.93 -26.65
CA ILE A 486 22.37 25.10 -27.21
C ILE A 486 21.20 25.48 -26.30
N ILE A 487 20.39 24.50 -25.89
CA ILE A 487 19.23 24.70 -25.01
C ILE A 487 19.71 25.27 -23.66
N PHE A 488 20.83 24.78 -23.15
CA PHE A 488 21.46 25.29 -21.95
C PHE A 488 21.89 26.76 -22.06
N HIS A 489 22.42 27.17 -23.22
CA HIS A 489 22.72 28.58 -23.48
C HIS A 489 21.44 29.43 -23.51
N TYR A 490 20.36 28.95 -24.13
CA TYR A 490 19.06 29.64 -24.05
C TYR A 490 18.56 29.77 -22.62
N ALA A 491 18.64 28.71 -21.81
CA ALA A 491 18.29 28.75 -20.39
C ALA A 491 19.10 29.82 -19.64
N HIS A 492 20.40 29.91 -19.91
CA HIS A 492 21.27 30.92 -19.34
C HIS A 492 20.86 32.34 -19.74
N LEU A 493 20.61 32.55 -21.03
CA LEU A 493 20.20 33.85 -21.57
C LEU A 493 18.86 34.29 -20.98
N ILE A 494 17.86 33.41 -20.94
CA ILE A 494 16.56 33.69 -20.33
C ILE A 494 16.73 34.08 -18.85
N SER A 495 17.54 33.34 -18.09
CA SER A 495 17.84 33.62 -16.68
C SER A 495 18.53 34.98 -16.47
N ILE A 496 19.46 35.36 -17.35
CA ILE A 496 20.13 36.66 -17.30
C ILE A 496 19.16 37.77 -17.70
N CYS A 497 18.52 37.67 -18.86
CA CYS A 497 17.69 38.73 -19.44
C CYS A 497 16.44 39.02 -18.59
N SER A 498 15.85 38.01 -17.95
CA SER A 498 14.75 38.20 -17.00
C SER A 498 15.12 39.01 -15.75
N LYS A 499 16.41 39.08 -15.37
CA LYS A 499 16.88 40.04 -14.34
C LYS A 499 16.90 41.49 -14.84
N PHE A 500 16.86 41.68 -16.15
CA PHE A 500 16.94 42.98 -16.82
C PHE A 500 15.63 43.39 -17.52
N ALA A 501 14.63 42.52 -17.57
CA ALA A 501 13.46 42.68 -18.43
C ALA A 501 12.14 42.61 -17.64
N HIS A 502 11.50 43.77 -17.45
CA HIS A 502 10.05 43.88 -17.42
C HIS A 502 9.53 43.79 -18.87
N VAL A 503 9.17 42.61 -19.37
CA VAL A 503 8.58 42.50 -20.71
C VAL A 503 7.21 41.82 -20.63
N LYS A 504 6.20 42.54 -21.13
CA LYS A 504 4.79 42.14 -21.25
C LYS A 504 4.58 41.12 -22.37
N ASP A 505 3.65 40.20 -22.09
CA ASP A 505 2.84 39.31 -22.94
C ASP A 505 3.27 39.01 -24.38
N VAL A 506 3.35 37.70 -24.68
CA VAL A 506 3.66 37.11 -25.99
C VAL A 506 2.38 36.52 -26.62
N PRO A 507 2.07 36.77 -27.92
CA PRO A 507 0.88 36.22 -28.58
C PRO A 507 1.06 34.76 -29.05
N GLU A 508 0.03 33.93 -28.88
CA GLU A 508 0.03 32.47 -29.08
C GLU A 508 0.10 31.96 -30.53
N ASN A 509 -0.05 32.81 -31.56
CA ASN A 509 -0.54 32.34 -32.87
C ASN A 509 0.46 32.11 -34.02
N ARG A 510 1.79 32.09 -33.80
CA ARG A 510 2.78 31.69 -34.85
C ARG A 510 4.05 31.04 -34.27
N PRO A 511 4.20 29.71 -34.31
CA PRO A 511 5.42 29.04 -33.86
C PRO A 511 6.60 29.43 -34.78
N GLY A 512 7.76 29.78 -34.19
CA GLY A 512 9.01 30.06 -34.92
C GLY A 512 9.37 31.55 -35.10
N GLN A 513 8.43 32.43 -35.46
CA GLN A 513 8.74 33.88 -35.61
C GLN A 513 9.11 34.55 -34.28
N TRP A 514 8.42 34.15 -33.21
CA TRP A 514 8.75 34.61 -31.87
C TRP A 514 10.11 34.09 -31.40
N LEU A 515 10.52 32.86 -31.77
CA LEU A 515 11.85 32.33 -31.45
C LEU A 515 12.93 33.20 -32.07
N VAL A 516 12.77 33.58 -33.34
CA VAL A 516 13.71 34.47 -34.04
C VAL A 516 13.75 35.84 -33.38
N GLN A 517 12.60 36.44 -33.07
CA GLN A 517 12.57 37.76 -32.43
C GLN A 517 13.12 37.74 -31.01
N MET A 518 12.79 36.72 -30.21
CA MET A 518 13.30 36.56 -28.86
C MET A 518 14.79 36.24 -28.88
N THR A 519 15.29 35.37 -29.77
CA THR A 519 16.72 35.11 -29.92
C THR A 519 17.46 36.37 -30.33
N LEU A 520 16.95 37.13 -31.31
CA LEU A 520 17.51 38.41 -31.71
C LEU A 520 17.46 39.46 -30.59
N SER A 521 16.39 39.49 -29.79
CA SER A 521 16.21 40.43 -28.68
C SER A 521 17.10 40.07 -27.49
N LEU A 522 17.18 38.78 -27.12
CA LEU A 522 18.10 38.22 -26.12
C LEU A 522 19.55 38.51 -26.53
N TRP A 523 19.92 38.22 -27.78
CA TRP A 523 21.26 38.49 -28.33
C TRP A 523 21.60 39.99 -28.35
N LYS A 524 20.63 40.86 -28.66
CA LYS A 524 20.79 42.33 -28.61
C LYS A 524 20.88 42.88 -27.18
N SER A 525 20.24 42.24 -26.20
CA SER A 525 20.24 42.67 -24.79
C SER A 525 21.54 42.34 -24.05
N ILE A 526 22.36 41.43 -24.59
CA ILE A 526 23.73 41.21 -24.15
C ILE A 526 24.57 42.41 -24.62
N SER A 527 24.65 43.44 -23.79
CA SER A 527 25.69 44.45 -23.97
C SER A 527 27.03 43.74 -23.86
N PHE A 528 27.77 43.62 -24.97
CA PHE A 528 29.19 43.27 -24.99
C PHE A 528 29.97 44.35 -24.20
N ARG A 529 29.92 44.31 -22.87
CA ARG A 529 30.85 45.01 -22.00
C ARG A 529 31.73 43.96 -21.33
N LYS A 530 32.96 43.92 -21.83
CA LYS A 530 34.12 43.11 -21.45
C LYS A 530 34.02 41.63 -21.79
N ILE A 531 34.80 41.30 -22.81
CA ILE A 531 35.56 40.05 -22.96
C ILE A 531 35.95 39.55 -21.57
N CYS A 532 35.21 38.57 -21.05
CA CYS A 532 35.80 37.62 -20.11
C CYS A 532 36.62 36.69 -20.99
N THR A 533 37.94 36.80 -20.89
CA THR A 533 38.87 35.76 -21.31
C THR A 533 38.35 34.43 -20.76
N THR A 534 37.84 33.60 -21.66
CA THR A 534 37.50 32.21 -21.41
C THR A 534 38.79 31.52 -20.96
N SER A 535 38.95 31.32 -19.65
CA SER A 535 39.87 30.29 -19.17
C SER A 535 39.24 28.95 -19.54
N GLU A 536 39.94 28.20 -20.38
CA GLU A 536 39.63 26.84 -20.86
C GLU A 536 39.61 25.77 -19.74
N SER A 537 39.28 26.13 -18.49
CA SER A 537 39.50 25.27 -17.31
C SER A 537 38.25 24.90 -16.53
N ILE A 538 37.04 25.00 -17.12
CA ILE A 538 35.82 24.43 -16.51
C ILE A 538 35.20 23.42 -17.48
N LEU A 539 36.05 22.52 -17.97
CA LEU A 539 35.72 21.28 -18.68
C LEU A 539 36.03 20.09 -17.75
N PHE A 540 35.42 20.00 -16.58
CA PHE A 540 35.42 18.73 -15.82
C PHE A 540 34.15 18.60 -14.98
N PHE A 541 33.39 17.55 -15.27
CA PHE A 541 32.41 16.96 -14.37
C PHE A 541 33.10 16.57 -13.05
N PRO A 542 32.46 16.70 -11.87
CA PRO A 542 32.89 15.96 -10.70
C PRO A 542 32.48 14.49 -10.90
N THR A 543 33.49 13.62 -10.95
CA THR A 543 33.36 12.20 -10.69
C THR A 543 33.26 12.01 -9.17
N SER A 544 32.05 11.75 -8.67
CA SER A 544 31.75 10.89 -7.50
C SER A 544 30.27 10.95 -7.15
#